data_AF-A0A9E8CPK2-F1
#
_entry.id   AF-A0A9E8CPK2-F1
#
_cell.length_a   1.000
_cell.length_b   1.000
_cell.length_c   1.000
_cell.angle_alpha   90.00
_cell.angle_beta   90.00
_cell.angle_gamma   90.00
#
_symmetry.space_group_name_H-M   'P 1'
#
loop_
_entity.id
_entity.type
_entity.pdbx_description
1 polymer ?
#
loop_
_entity_poly.entity_id
_entity_poly.type
_entity_poly.pdbx_seq_one_letter_code
_entity_poly.pdbx_strand_id
1 'polypeptide(L)' 'MQLSPDGEASILGTIFWIAIFFPSLAVSTRRLHDIGRSGWWQLLWLTMLGGILVVIWQCFPSDPALNKYDVANAAPART' A
#
# COMPACT_ATOMS: atom_id res chain seq x y z
N MET A 1 24.53 17.68 32.02
CA MET A 1 24.11 16.99 30.79
C MET A 1 22.96 16.08 31.17
N GLN A 2 21.73 16.61 31.17
CA GLN A 2 20.53 15.82 31.45
C GLN A 2 20.34 14.88 30.26
N LEU A 3 20.32 13.57 30.53
CA LEU A 3 19.83 12.60 29.57
C LEU A 3 18.34 12.89 29.40
N SER A 4 18.02 13.47 28.25
CA SER A 4 16.68 13.88 27.90
C SER A 4 15.88 12.59 27.57
N PRO A 5 14.74 12.31 28.25
CA PRO A 5 13.97 11.06 28.06
C PRO A 5 13.45 10.86 26.61
N ASP A 6 13.57 11.90 25.81
CA ASP A 6 13.23 12.01 24.39
C ASP A 6 14.15 11.22 23.46
N GLY A 7 15.39 10.93 23.84
CA GLY A 7 16.33 10.20 22.97
C GLY A 7 15.92 8.74 22.70
N GLU A 8 15.59 7.99 23.75
CA GLU A 8 15.21 6.56 23.64
C GLU A 8 13.79 6.37 23.10
N ALA A 9 12.86 7.24 23.53
CA ALA A 9 11.50 7.27 22.99
C ALA A 9 11.49 7.58 21.48
N SER A 10 12.42 8.42 21.01
CA SER A 10 12.56 8.76 19.59
C SER A 10 13.07 7.59 18.74
N ILE A 11 14.03 6.81 19.24
CA ILE A 11 14.56 5.63 18.50
C ILE A 11 13.49 4.55 18.37
N LEU A 12 12.82 4.20 19.48
CA LEU A 12 11.73 3.24 19.47
C LEU A 12 10.58 3.71 18.57
N GLY A 13 10.23 5.00 18.63
CA GLY A 13 9.22 5.60 17.76
C GLY A 13 9.59 5.52 16.28
N THR A 14 10.86 5.76 15.94
CA THR A 14 11.37 5.66 14.56
C THR A 14 11.30 4.24 14.03
N ILE A 15 11.74 3.25 14.81
CA ILE A 15 11.68 1.83 14.43
C ILE A 15 10.22 1.40 14.24
N PHE A 16 9.33 1.79 15.16
CA PHE A 16 7.91 1.50 15.08
C PHE A 16 7.27 2.12 13.83
N TRP A 17 7.60 3.38 13.52
CA TRP A 17 7.12 4.05 12.33
C TRP A 17 7.55 3.33 11.05
N ILE A 18 8.84 2.99 10.93
CA ILE A 18 9.38 2.23 9.78
C ILE A 18 8.68 0.86 9.66
N ALA A 19 8.53 0.16 10.78
CA ALA A 19 7.91 -1.17 10.83
C ALA A 19 6.45 -1.16 10.36
N ILE A 20 5.73 -0.04 10.49
CA ILE A 20 4.35 0.10 10.01
C ILE A 20 4.30 0.70 8.61
N PHE A 21 5.15 1.69 8.32
CA PHE A 21 5.12 2.47 7.11
C PHE A 21 5.39 1.62 5.86
N PHE A 22 6.46 0.82 5.87
CA PHE A 22 6.82 0.00 4.70
C PHE A 22 5.78 -1.09 4.41
N PRO A 23 5.27 -1.86 5.39
CA PRO A 23 4.18 -2.79 5.14
C PRO A 23 2.90 -2.11 4.64
N SER A 24 2.56 -0.93 5.16
CA SER A 24 1.38 -0.17 4.71
C SER A 24 1.50 0.22 3.22
N LEU A 25 2.68 0.66 2.79
CA LEU A 25 2.98 0.93 1.38
C LEU A 25 2.90 -0.34 0.52
N ALA A 26 3.44 -1.46 1.02
CA ALA A 26 3.42 -2.74 0.30
C ALA A 26 1.99 -3.26 0.08
N VAL A 27 1.14 -3.21 1.12
CA VAL A 27 -0.26 -3.63 1.03
C VAL A 27 -1.06 -2.71 0.08
N SER A 28 -0.86 -1.40 0.17
CA SER A 28 -1.51 -0.43 -0.73
C SER A 28 -1.12 -0.66 -2.19
N THR A 29 0.16 -0.94 -2.44
CA THR A 29 0.68 -1.29 -3.77
C THR A 29 0.03 -2.57 -4.31
N ARG A 30 -0.09 -3.62 -3.47
CA ARG A 30 -0.77 -4.87 -3.84
C ARG A 30 -2.24 -4.61 -4.17
N ARG A 31 -2.96 -3.85 -3.34
CA ARG A 31 -4.38 -3.56 -3.59
C ARG A 31 -4.60 -2.81 -4.90
N LEU A 32 -3.71 -1.86 -5.24
CA LEU A 32 -3.75 -1.16 -6.52
C LEU A 32 -3.46 -2.11 -7.69
N HIS A 33 -2.54 -3.07 -7.53
CA HIS A 33 -2.27 -4.07 -8.56
C HIS A 33 -3.46 -5.02 -8.78
N ASP A 34 -4.14 -5.42 -7.70
CA ASP A 34 -5.33 -6.30 -7.76
C ASP A 34 -6.51 -5.68 -8.55
N ILE A 35 -6.54 -4.35 -8.71
CA ILE A 35 -7.53 -3.61 -9.53
C ILE A 35 -6.95 -3.18 -10.89
N GLY A 36 -5.81 -3.73 -11.30
CA GLY A 36 -5.15 -3.44 -12.58
C GLY A 36 -4.48 -2.06 -12.67
N ARG A 37 -4.30 -1.35 -11.56
CA ARG A 37 -3.64 -0.03 -11.51
C ARG A 37 -2.18 -0.17 -11.07
N SER A 38 -1.35 0.79 -11.47
CA SER A 38 0.04 0.86 -11.03
C SER A 38 0.15 1.24 -9.54
N GLY A 39 1.05 0.61 -8.78
CA GLY A 39 1.32 0.99 -7.38
C GLY A 39 1.73 2.45 -7.20
N TRP A 40 2.27 3.09 -8.25
CA TRP A 40 2.65 4.51 -8.24
C TRP A 40 1.47 5.47 -8.02
N TRP A 41 0.23 5.02 -8.24
CA TRP A 41 -0.96 5.83 -7.95
C TRP A 41 -1.12 6.16 -6.47
N GLN A 42 -0.47 5.43 -5.55
CA GLN A 42 -0.48 5.77 -4.12
C GLN A 42 0.23 7.09 -3.80
N LEU A 43 1.10 7.61 -4.68
CA LEU A 43 1.72 8.94 -4.50
C LEU A 43 0.69 10.07 -4.46
N LEU A 44 -0.53 9.83 -4.98
CA LEU A 44 -1.63 10.76 -4.86
C LEU A 44 -2.03 11.04 -3.41
N TRP A 45 -1.68 10.19 -2.44
CA TRP A 45 -1.82 10.48 -1.01
C TRP A 45 -1.08 11.75 -0.57
N LEU A 46 -0.04 12.16 -1.29
CA LEU A 46 0.68 13.41 -1.03
C LEU A 46 -0.14 14.65 -1.42
N THR A 47 -1.23 14.45 -2.16
CA THR A 47 -2.16 15.52 -2.55
C THR A 47 -3.47 15.37 -1.78
N MET A 48 -4.00 16.49 -1.26
CA MET A 48 -5.25 16.48 -0.48
C MET A 48 -6.43 15.84 -1.24
N LEU A 49 -6.55 16.10 -2.54
CA LEU A 49 -7.63 15.54 -3.37
C LEU A 49 -7.35 14.12 -3.86
N GLY A 50 -6.07 13.78 -4.08
CA GLY A 50 -5.69 12.47 -4.59
C GLY A 50 -5.81 11.36 -3.56
N GLY A 51 -5.68 11.65 -2.26
CA GLY A 51 -5.92 10.67 -1.19
C GLY A 51 -7.34 10.09 -1.24
N ILE A 52 -8.35 10.93 -1.49
CA ILE A 52 -9.76 10.50 -1.62
C ILE A 52 -9.92 9.51 -2.78
N LEU A 53 -9.29 9.80 -3.93
CA LEU A 53 -9.33 8.93 -5.11
C LEU A 53 -8.70 7.56 -4.82
N VAL A 54 -7.57 7.53 -4.10
CA VAL A 54 -6.89 6.28 -3.73
C VAL A 54 -7.71 5.49 -2.70
N VAL A 55 -8.43 6.14 -1.79
CA VAL A 55 -9.38 5.45 -0.88
C VAL A 55 -10.51 4.81 -1.67
N ILE A 56 -11.13 5.54 -2.61
CA ILE A 56 -12.19 5.00 -3.47
C ILE A 56 -11.70 3.77 -4.24
N TRP A 57 -10.49 3.84 -4.82
CA TRP A 57 -9.92 2.71 -5.55
C TRP A 57 -9.63 1.49 -4.67
N GLN A 58 -9.21 1.68 -3.42
CA GLN A 58 -9.01 0.58 -2.49
C GLN A 58 -10.33 -0.13 -2.11
N CYS A 59 -11.45 0.60 -2.12
CA CYS A 59 -12.78 0.06 -1.83
C CYS A 59 -13.44 -0.65 -3.01
N PHE A 60 -12.91 -0.52 -4.24
CA PHE A 60 -13.47 -1.25 -5.37
C PHE A 60 -13.17 -2.74 -5.28
N PRO A 61 -14.06 -3.61 -5.82
CA PRO A 61 -13.76 -5.03 -5.94
C PRO A 61 -12.52 -5.23 -6.82
N SER A 62 -11.77 -6.32 -6.57
CA SER A 62 -10.71 -6.75 -7.48
C SER A 62 -11.28 -7.07 -8.84
N ASP A 63 -10.52 -6.86 -9.91
CA ASP A 63 -10.93 -7.23 -11.26
C ASP A 63 -11.08 -8.77 -11.33
N PRO A 64 -12.25 -9.30 -11.74
CA PRO A 64 -12.43 -10.75 -11.91
C PRO A 64 -11.69 -11.30 -13.13
N ALA A 65 -11.30 -10.44 -14.08
CA ALA A 65 -10.47 -10.83 -15.21
C ALA A 65 -9.00 -10.87 -14.81
N LEU A 66 -8.21 -11.74 -15.47
CA LEU A 66 -6.76 -11.78 -15.30
C LEU A 66 -6.19 -10.40 -15.65
N ASN A 67 -5.61 -9.73 -14.65
CA ASN A 67 -4.93 -8.47 -14.81
C ASN A 67 -3.45 -8.71 -15.18
N LYS A 68 -2.77 -7.65 -15.64
CA LYS A 68 -1.35 -7.65 -16.05
C LYS A 68 -0.35 -8.05 -14.94
N TYR A 69 -0.80 -8.16 -13.70
CA TYR A 69 -0.04 -8.54 -12.52
C TYR A 69 -0.36 -9.96 -12.02
N ASP A 70 -1.34 -10.64 -12.64
CA ASP A 70 -1.67 -12.02 -12.34
C ASP A 70 -0.67 -12.98 -13.01
N VAL A 71 -0.53 -14.18 -12.42
CA VAL A 71 0.33 -15.23 -12.99
C VAL A 71 -0.32 -15.85 -14.22
N ALA A 72 0.43 -15.97 -15.31
CA ALA A 72 -0.03 -16.47 -16.62
C ALA A 72 -0.69 -17.86 -16.59
N ASN A 73 -0.54 -18.62 -15.50
CA ASN A 73 -1.07 -19.97 -15.34
C ASN A 73 -2.46 -20.03 -14.71
N ALA A 74 -3.09 -18.90 -14.40
CA ALA A 74 -4.50 -18.87 -13.97
C ALA A 74 -5.48 -19.02 -15.14
N ALA A 75 -5.08 -19.79 -16.17
CA ALA A 75 -5.97 -20.23 -17.25
C ALA A 75 -7.16 -20.98 -16.63
N PRO A 76 -8.39 -20.75 -17.12
CA PRO A 76 -9.58 -21.36 -16.54
C PRO A 76 -9.45 -22.88 -16.61
N ALA A 77 -9.72 -23.55 -15.49
CA ALA A 77 -10.06 -24.96 -15.51
C ALA A 77 -11.28 -25.11 -16.41
N ARG A 78 -11.02 -25.54 -17.65
CA ARG A 78 -12.01 -25.90 -18.65
C ARG A 78 -12.94 -26.97 -18.06
N THR A 79 -14.23 -26.66 -17.94
CA THR A 79 -15.36 -27.60 -18.08
C THR A 79 -16.60 -26.83 -18.51
#